data_AF-A0A1Q6WXA2-F1
#
_entry.id   AF-A0A1Q6WXA2-F1
#
_cell.length_a   1.000
_cell.length_b   1.000
_cell.length_c   1.000
_cell.angle_alpha   90.00
_cell.angle_beta   90.00
_cell.angle_gamma   90.00
#
_symmetry.space_group_name_H-M   'P 1'
#
loop_
_entity.id
_entity.type
_entity.pdbx_description
1 polymer ?
#
loop_
_entity_poly.entity_id
_entity_poly.type
_entity_poly.pdbx_seq_one_letter_code
_entity_poly.pdbx_strand_id
1 'polypeptide(L)'
;MYGQQQDQSVEKRLSDLEKRVTALEKASPLSSPLNAASPTPALATKSPLELVAWDARLVRGEDSYDKYEISLTLKNNSDKDIKFIDATVQFADLLGSHIYDITFNPDHLIPAGQSITDTGQYPINQLMPEQARLAQMKKEDVKVTLVVSKLVFTDNSIGQYAP
;
A
#
# COMPACT_ATOMS: atom_id res chain seq x y z
N MET A 1 13.93 52.87 -3.74
CA MET A 1 12.78 52.69 -2.82
C MET A 1 12.14 51.30 -2.99
N TYR A 2 12.92 50.20 -3.01
CA TYR A 2 12.39 48.84 -3.20
C TYR A 2 12.75 47.85 -2.06
N GLY A 3 13.59 48.25 -1.09
CA GLY A 3 13.99 47.39 0.03
C GLY A 3 13.00 47.34 1.20
N GLN A 4 12.16 48.38 1.40
CA GLN A 4 11.28 48.43 2.59
C GLN A 4 9.94 47.68 2.43
N GLN A 5 9.45 47.49 1.20
CA GLN A 5 8.19 46.76 0.98
C GLN A 5 8.33 45.23 1.10
N GLN A 6 9.52 44.71 0.83
CA GLN A 6 9.79 43.27 0.88
C GLN A 6 9.99 42.81 2.33
N ASP A 7 10.61 43.63 3.17
CA ASP A 7 10.81 43.38 4.61
C ASP A 7 9.47 43.31 5.36
N GLN A 8 8.59 44.30 5.16
CA GLN A 8 7.24 44.32 5.75
C GLN A 8 6.37 43.13 5.32
N SER A 9 6.59 42.58 4.13
CA SER A 9 5.87 41.40 3.63
C SER A 9 6.34 40.12 4.31
N VAL A 10 7.65 40.00 4.57
CA VAL A 10 8.23 38.83 5.26
C VAL A 10 7.87 38.85 6.74
N GLU A 11 7.95 40.01 7.40
CA GLU A 11 7.55 40.16 8.81
C GLU A 11 6.07 39.85 9.04
N LYS A 12 5.20 40.29 8.11
CA LYS A 12 3.76 39.99 8.17
C LYS A 12 3.48 38.49 8.01
N ARG A 13 4.24 37.80 7.16
CA ARG A 13 4.12 36.34 6.97
C ARG A 13 4.64 35.57 8.16
N LEU A 14 5.71 36.03 8.81
CA LEU A 14 6.25 35.41 10.02
C LEU A 14 5.25 35.51 11.18
N SER A 15 4.66 36.71 11.37
CA SER A 15 3.64 36.93 12.40
C SER A 15 2.37 36.09 12.19
N ASP A 16 1.97 35.87 10.93
CA ASP A 16 0.83 34.99 10.59
C ASP A 16 1.15 33.52 10.90
N LEU A 17 2.37 33.07 10.60
CA LEU A 17 2.83 31.72 10.87
C LEU A 17 2.93 31.44 12.38
N GLU A 18 3.48 32.35 13.17
CA GLU A 18 3.57 32.20 14.63
C GLU A 18 2.18 32.16 15.28
N LYS A 19 1.23 32.97 14.80
CA LYS A 19 -0.17 32.91 15.25
C LYS A 19 -0.83 31.57 14.94
N ARG A 20 -0.57 31.00 13.77
CA ARG A 20 -1.11 29.69 13.36
C ARG A 20 -0.50 28.54 14.15
N VAL A 21 0.81 28.57 14.41
CA VAL A 21 1.49 27.57 15.25
C VAL A 21 0.97 27.64 16.69
N THR A 22 0.84 28.85 17.26
CA THR A 22 0.29 29.05 18.60
C THR A 22 -1.17 28.60 18.72
N ALA A 23 -1.97 28.75 17.66
CA ALA A 23 -3.35 28.27 17.61
C ALA A 23 -3.44 26.74 17.54
N LEU A 24 -2.49 26.09 16.87
CA LEU A 24 -2.38 24.63 16.77
C LEU A 24 -1.90 24.01 18.09
N GLU A 25 -0.94 24.64 18.78
CA GLU A 25 -0.45 24.17 20.07
C GLU A 25 -1.47 24.33 21.20
N LYS A 26 -2.37 25.34 21.11
CA LYS A 26 -3.47 25.54 22.07
C LYS A 26 -4.69 24.67 21.81
N ALA A 27 -4.75 23.97 20.66
CA ALA A 27 -5.88 23.16 20.26
C ALA A 27 -5.65 21.67 20.57
N SER A 28 -5.81 21.29 21.84
CA SER A 28 -6.39 20.00 22.26
C SER A 28 -6.78 20.10 23.75
N PRO A 29 -7.92 19.56 24.22
CA PRO A 29 -8.75 18.51 23.63
C PRO A 29 -10.24 18.88 23.38
N LEU A 30 -10.85 18.13 22.45
CA LEU A 30 -12.28 17.75 22.32
C LEU A 30 -13.42 18.81 22.30
N SER A 31 -14.38 18.47 21.41
CA SER A 31 -15.84 18.73 21.42
C SER A 31 -16.39 19.96 20.71
N SER A 32 -16.97 19.76 19.51
CA SER A 32 -18.39 19.99 19.20
C SER A 32 -18.77 19.70 17.72
N PRO A 33 -20.06 19.44 17.41
CA PRO A 33 -20.49 18.48 16.39
C PRO A 33 -20.89 19.14 15.05
N LEU A 34 -20.67 18.45 13.94
CA LEU A 34 -21.56 18.49 12.77
C LEU A 34 -21.21 17.34 11.81
N ASN A 35 -22.28 16.70 11.37
CA ASN A 35 -22.35 15.48 10.61
C ASN A 35 -21.62 15.58 9.25
N ALA A 36 -20.37 15.14 9.21
CA ALA A 36 -19.73 14.55 8.04
C ALA A 36 -18.83 13.44 8.60
N ALA A 37 -19.26 12.19 8.48
CA ALA A 37 -18.49 11.03 8.89
C ALA A 37 -17.27 10.86 7.95
N SER A 38 -16.26 11.69 8.14
CA SER A 38 -14.89 11.33 7.79
C SER A 38 -14.49 10.28 8.83
N PRO A 39 -14.17 9.03 8.45
CA PRO A 39 -13.71 8.06 9.42
C PRO A 39 -12.45 8.64 10.06
N THR A 40 -12.52 8.84 11.38
CA THR A 40 -11.35 8.86 12.25
C THR A 40 -10.38 7.82 11.72
N PRO A 41 -9.07 8.13 11.55
CA PRO A 41 -8.08 7.08 11.37
C PRO A 41 -8.17 6.21 12.62
N ALA A 42 -8.96 5.14 12.51
CA ALA A 42 -8.95 4.05 13.46
C ALA A 42 -7.48 3.67 13.62
N LEU A 43 -7.04 3.46 14.87
CA LEU A 43 -5.76 2.83 15.18
C LEU A 43 -5.39 1.89 14.05
N ALA A 44 -4.23 2.07 13.40
CA ALA A 44 -3.81 1.33 12.21
C ALA A 44 -4.25 -0.14 12.30
N THR A 45 -5.44 -0.41 11.77
CA THR A 45 -6.07 -1.71 11.93
C THR A 45 -5.24 -2.60 11.03
N LYS A 46 -4.73 -3.71 11.54
CA LYS A 46 -4.10 -4.69 10.63
C LYS A 46 -5.15 -5.09 9.60
N SER A 47 -4.78 -5.05 8.31
CA SER A 47 -5.69 -5.48 7.25
C SER A 47 -6.19 -6.91 7.52
N PRO A 48 -7.48 -7.20 7.33
CA PRO A 48 -8.02 -8.56 7.45
C PRO A 48 -7.62 -9.46 6.28
N LEU A 49 -7.06 -8.90 5.20
CA LEU A 49 -6.55 -9.67 4.07
C LEU A 49 -5.12 -10.14 4.36
N GLU A 50 -4.89 -11.44 4.23
CA GLU A 50 -3.62 -12.09 4.53
C GLU A 50 -3.09 -12.85 3.31
N LEU A 51 -1.78 -12.77 3.07
CA LEU A 51 -1.09 -13.64 2.12
C LEU A 51 -0.69 -14.93 2.83
N VAL A 52 -1.29 -16.05 2.43
CA VAL A 52 -1.11 -17.36 3.06
C VAL A 52 -0.05 -18.19 2.36
N ALA A 53 0.01 -18.10 1.03
CA ALA A 53 1.00 -18.77 0.22
C ALA A 53 1.32 -17.94 -1.02
N TRP A 54 2.49 -18.17 -1.58
CA TRP A 54 2.89 -17.58 -2.86
C TRP A 54 3.69 -18.61 -3.63
N ASP A 55 3.75 -18.46 -4.94
CA ASP A 55 4.68 -19.17 -5.82
C ASP A 55 5.09 -18.26 -6.97
N ALA A 56 6.29 -18.46 -7.51
CA ALA A 56 6.78 -17.66 -8.62
C ALA A 56 7.64 -18.52 -9.54
N ARG A 57 7.43 -18.37 -10.85
CA ARG A 57 8.28 -19.00 -11.88
C ARG A 57 8.63 -18.02 -12.99
N LEU A 58 9.87 -18.10 -13.46
CA LEU A 58 10.31 -17.37 -14.64
C LEU A 58 9.76 -18.05 -15.90
N VAL A 59 9.03 -17.28 -16.70
CA VAL A 59 8.59 -17.69 -18.03
C VAL A 59 9.41 -16.91 -19.04
N ARG A 60 10.29 -17.62 -19.75
CA ARG A 60 11.10 -17.01 -20.82
C ARG A 60 10.24 -16.77 -22.05
N GLY A 61 10.33 -15.56 -22.60
CA GLY A 61 9.65 -15.25 -23.84
C GLY A 61 10.50 -15.69 -25.02
N GLU A 62 9.99 -16.60 -25.86
CA GLU A 62 10.70 -17.01 -27.09
C GLU A 62 10.80 -15.84 -28.09
N ASP A 63 9.71 -15.06 -28.23
CA ASP A 63 9.61 -13.84 -29.05
C ASP A 63 9.16 -12.60 -28.23
N SER A 64 9.27 -12.66 -26.90
CA SER A 64 8.77 -11.61 -26.01
C SER A 64 9.68 -11.40 -24.80
N TYR A 65 9.43 -10.34 -24.02
CA TYR A 65 10.17 -10.11 -22.79
C TYR A 65 9.87 -11.19 -21.75
N ASP A 66 10.92 -11.65 -21.06
CA ASP A 66 10.81 -12.50 -19.86
C ASP A 66 9.84 -11.90 -18.83
N LYS A 67 9.07 -12.78 -18.20
CA LYS A 67 8.04 -12.43 -17.22
C LYS A 67 8.03 -13.42 -16.07
N TYR A 68 7.59 -12.96 -14.90
CA TYR A 68 7.22 -13.83 -13.82
C TYR A 68 5.76 -14.22 -13.94
N GLU A 69 5.47 -15.50 -13.82
CA GLU A 69 4.15 -15.95 -13.42
C GLU A 69 4.17 -16.13 -11.91
N ILE A 70 3.34 -15.36 -11.21
CA ILE A 70 3.29 -15.33 -9.74
C ILE A 70 1.88 -15.71 -9.32
N SER A 71 1.79 -16.74 -8.47
CA SER A 71 0.56 -17.18 -7.83
C SER A 71 0.55 -16.71 -6.38
N LEU A 72 -0.56 -16.13 -5.93
CA LEU A 72 -0.76 -15.64 -4.58
C LEU A 72 -2.03 -16.25 -4.00
N THR A 73 -1.91 -16.94 -2.87
CA THR A 73 -3.07 -17.40 -2.10
C THR A 73 -3.40 -16.39 -1.02
N LEU A 74 -4.53 -15.70 -1.20
CA LEU A 74 -5.00 -14.65 -0.31
C LEU A 74 -6.19 -15.16 0.51
N LYS A 75 -6.18 -14.88 1.81
CA LYS A 75 -7.28 -15.22 2.73
C LYS A 75 -7.93 -13.97 3.28
N ASN A 76 -9.26 -13.92 3.17
CA ASN A 76 -10.07 -12.92 3.83
C ASN A 76 -10.41 -13.39 5.25
N ASN A 77 -9.80 -12.79 6.26
CA ASN A 77 -10.09 -13.09 7.67
C ASN A 77 -11.19 -12.19 8.26
N SER A 78 -11.87 -11.37 7.45
CA SER A 78 -13.03 -10.59 7.90
C SER A 78 -14.33 -11.39 7.80
N ASP A 79 -15.36 -10.83 8.42
CA ASP A 79 -16.76 -11.26 8.40
C ASP A 79 -17.52 -10.77 7.15
N LYS A 80 -16.86 -10.08 6.22
CA LYS A 80 -17.47 -9.49 5.02
C LYS A 80 -16.76 -9.92 3.75
N ASP A 81 -17.51 -10.10 2.67
CA ASP A 81 -16.92 -10.40 1.36
C ASP A 81 -16.16 -9.17 0.82
N ILE A 82 -14.93 -9.38 0.37
CA ILE A 82 -14.11 -8.35 -0.29
C ILE A 82 -14.40 -8.42 -1.78
N LYS A 83 -14.59 -7.28 -2.44
CA LYS A 83 -14.77 -7.19 -3.90
C LYS A 83 -13.69 -6.39 -4.65
N PHE A 84 -13.02 -5.46 -3.94
CA PHE A 84 -11.88 -4.74 -4.50
C PHE A 84 -10.72 -4.68 -3.53
N ILE A 85 -9.51 -4.84 -4.06
CA ILE A 85 -8.26 -4.88 -3.31
C ILE A 85 -7.28 -3.86 -3.87
N ASP A 86 -6.84 -2.93 -3.04
CA ASP A 86 -5.73 -2.02 -3.34
C ASP A 86 -4.54 -2.43 -2.46
N ALA A 87 -3.63 -3.22 -3.05
CA ALA A 87 -2.49 -3.79 -2.34
C ALA A 87 -1.28 -4.01 -3.25
N THR A 88 -0.11 -3.96 -2.63
CA THR A 88 1.18 -4.29 -3.24
C THR A 88 1.78 -5.49 -2.53
N VAL A 89 2.34 -6.43 -3.30
CA VAL A 89 3.13 -7.53 -2.75
C VAL A 89 4.60 -7.23 -3.00
N GLN A 90 5.35 -7.17 -1.92
CA GLN A 90 6.77 -6.84 -1.93
C GLN A 90 7.61 -8.09 -1.69
N PHE A 91 8.57 -8.33 -2.58
CA PHE A 91 9.55 -9.40 -2.48
C PHE A 91 10.90 -8.80 -2.08
N ALA A 92 11.43 -9.25 -0.95
CA ALA A 92 12.74 -8.86 -0.43
C ALA A 92 13.55 -10.09 -0.05
N ASP A 93 14.87 -9.98 0.01
CA ASP A 93 15.69 -11.03 0.61
C ASP A 93 15.61 -11.00 2.15
N LEU A 94 16.19 -12.01 2.80
CA LEU A 94 16.20 -12.09 4.27
C LEU A 94 16.94 -10.94 4.97
N LEU A 95 17.80 -10.21 4.23
CA LEU A 95 18.50 -9.02 4.73
C LEU A 95 17.65 -7.75 4.57
N GLY A 96 16.50 -7.85 3.91
CA GLY A 96 15.58 -6.74 3.63
C GLY A 96 15.89 -5.98 2.34
N SER A 97 16.79 -6.48 1.49
CA SER A 97 17.05 -5.86 0.20
C SER A 97 15.87 -6.13 -0.74
N HIS A 98 15.35 -5.07 -1.36
CA HIS A 98 14.27 -5.18 -2.35
C HIS A 98 14.72 -6.03 -3.54
N ILE A 99 13.83 -6.92 -3.99
CA ILE A 99 14.01 -7.75 -5.18
C ILE A 99 13.02 -7.31 -6.26
N TYR A 100 11.74 -7.31 -5.94
CA TYR A 100 10.66 -7.09 -6.90
C TYR A 100 9.36 -6.73 -6.18
N ASP A 101 8.55 -5.87 -6.78
CA ASP A 101 7.23 -5.50 -6.28
C ASP A 101 6.19 -5.75 -7.37
N ILE A 102 5.03 -6.25 -6.96
CA ILE A 102 3.87 -6.41 -7.86
C ILE A 102 2.63 -5.74 -7.28
N THR A 103 1.85 -5.12 -8.14
CA THR A 103 0.52 -4.64 -7.79
C THR A 103 -0.51 -5.70 -8.17
N PHE A 104 -1.40 -5.99 -7.24
CA PHE A 104 -2.47 -6.94 -7.43
C PHE A 104 -3.53 -6.38 -8.39
N ASN A 105 -4.18 -7.24 -9.18
CA ASN A 105 -5.36 -6.80 -9.92
C ASN A 105 -6.47 -6.44 -8.89
N PRO A 106 -7.11 -5.27 -8.95
CA PRO A 106 -8.06 -4.89 -7.91
C PRO A 106 -9.34 -5.72 -7.88
N ASP A 107 -9.76 -6.32 -8.99
CA ASP A 107 -11.08 -6.94 -9.18
C ASP A 107 -11.15 -8.41 -8.72
N HIS A 108 -11.08 -8.67 -7.40
CA HIS A 108 -11.24 -10.02 -6.86
C HIS A 108 -12.31 -10.09 -5.78
N LEU A 109 -13.29 -10.98 -6.01
CA LEU A 109 -14.25 -11.39 -4.99
C LEU A 109 -13.61 -12.46 -4.08
N ILE A 110 -13.38 -12.12 -2.81
CA ILE A 110 -12.93 -13.05 -1.78
C ILE A 110 -14.00 -13.14 -0.70
N PRO A 111 -14.77 -14.23 -0.64
CA PRO A 111 -15.82 -14.39 0.36
C PRO A 111 -15.26 -14.36 1.79
N ALA A 112 -16.09 -13.95 2.75
CA ALA A 112 -15.74 -13.90 4.16
C ALA A 112 -15.19 -15.25 4.66
N GLY A 113 -14.06 -15.21 5.36
CA GLY A 113 -13.38 -16.40 5.88
C GLY A 113 -12.74 -17.32 4.84
N GLN A 114 -12.88 -17.04 3.54
CA GLN A 114 -12.39 -17.90 2.46
C GLN A 114 -11.02 -17.47 1.94
N SER A 115 -10.39 -18.36 1.16
CA SER A 115 -9.15 -18.08 0.43
C SER A 115 -9.37 -18.22 -1.07
N ILE A 116 -8.68 -17.41 -1.84
CA ILE A 116 -8.55 -17.56 -3.29
C ILE A 116 -7.09 -17.72 -3.66
N THR A 117 -6.80 -18.30 -4.82
CA THR A 117 -5.49 -18.20 -5.45
C THR A 117 -5.65 -17.42 -6.74
N ASP A 118 -4.92 -16.31 -6.83
CA ASP A 118 -4.81 -15.52 -8.05
C ASP A 118 -3.45 -15.77 -8.69
N THR A 119 -3.38 -15.77 -10.03
CA THR A 119 -2.13 -15.96 -10.76
C THR A 119 -2.01 -14.90 -11.85
N GLY A 120 -0.99 -14.07 -11.72
CA GLY A 120 -0.70 -12.97 -12.63
C GLY A 120 0.61 -13.19 -13.41
N GLN A 121 0.73 -12.50 -14.54
CA GLN A 121 1.97 -12.41 -15.30
C GLN A 121 2.54 -11.00 -15.20
N TYR A 122 3.77 -10.89 -14.72
CA TYR A 122 4.42 -9.62 -14.40
C TYR A 122 5.71 -9.48 -15.21
N PRO A 123 5.85 -8.42 -16.04
CA PRO A 123 7.02 -8.25 -16.88
C PRO A 123 8.26 -7.95 -16.06
N ILE A 124 9.39 -8.53 -16.46
CA ILE A 124 10.68 -8.30 -15.80
C ILE A 124 11.47 -7.30 -16.64
N ASN A 125 12.05 -6.29 -15.99
CA ASN A 125 13.04 -5.43 -16.62
C ASN A 125 14.38 -6.15 -16.66
N GLN A 126 14.74 -6.69 -17.83
CA GLN A 126 15.98 -7.45 -18.03
C GLN A 126 17.26 -6.61 -17.88
N LEU A 127 17.15 -5.28 -17.91
CA LEU A 127 18.28 -4.38 -17.64
C LEU A 127 18.57 -4.23 -16.14
N MET A 128 17.68 -4.71 -15.28
CA MET A 128 17.81 -4.67 -13.82
C MET A 128 18.11 -6.10 -13.30
N PRO A 129 19.39 -6.42 -13.01
CA PRO A 129 19.77 -7.78 -12.61
C PRO A 129 19.09 -8.24 -11.33
N GLU A 130 18.71 -7.32 -10.42
CA GLU A 130 17.94 -7.67 -9.22
C GLU A 130 16.57 -8.27 -9.54
N GLN A 131 15.91 -7.84 -10.61
CA GLN A 131 14.57 -8.37 -10.92
C GLN A 131 14.65 -9.81 -11.42
N ALA A 132 15.70 -10.18 -12.15
CA ALA A 132 15.92 -11.57 -12.57
C ALA A 132 16.30 -12.51 -11.41
N ARG A 133 16.69 -11.95 -10.26
CA ARG A 133 17.20 -12.69 -9.09
C ARG A 133 16.13 -13.55 -8.43
N LEU A 134 14.86 -13.12 -8.43
CA LEU A 134 13.76 -13.86 -7.79
C LEU A 134 13.65 -15.31 -8.28
N ALA A 135 13.89 -15.54 -9.58
CA ALA A 135 13.86 -16.86 -10.21
C ALA A 135 14.97 -17.81 -9.71
N GLN A 136 16.08 -17.25 -9.24
CA GLN A 136 17.29 -17.97 -8.86
C GLN A 136 17.36 -18.21 -7.35
N MET A 137 16.54 -17.51 -6.58
CA MET A 137 16.50 -17.62 -5.14
C MET A 137 15.67 -18.82 -4.71
N LYS A 138 16.08 -19.44 -3.60
CA LYS A 138 15.22 -20.41 -2.93
C LYS A 138 14.06 -19.66 -2.29
N LYS A 139 12.89 -20.30 -2.28
CA LYS A 139 11.68 -19.75 -1.66
C LYS A 139 11.88 -19.34 -0.20
N GLU A 140 12.69 -20.10 0.54
CA GLU A 140 13.04 -19.84 1.95
C GLU A 140 13.91 -18.59 2.17
N ASP A 141 14.63 -18.14 1.14
CA ASP A 141 15.49 -16.95 1.18
C ASP A 141 14.75 -15.67 0.78
N VAL A 142 13.46 -15.78 0.46
CA VAL A 142 12.63 -14.66 0.00
C VAL A 142 11.57 -14.36 1.06
N LYS A 143 11.62 -13.13 1.58
CA LYS A 143 10.58 -12.57 2.44
C LYS A 143 9.54 -11.87 1.55
N VAL A 144 8.29 -12.30 1.68
CA VAL A 144 7.16 -11.70 0.95
C VAL A 144 6.24 -10.98 1.91
N THR A 145 5.92 -9.72 1.61
CA THR A 145 5.06 -8.87 2.43
C THR A 145 3.89 -8.36 1.61
N LEU A 146 2.67 -8.60 2.09
CA LEU A 146 1.45 -8.00 1.52
C LEU A 146 1.20 -6.67 2.23
N VAL A 147 1.29 -5.57 1.47
CA VAL A 147 1.01 -4.22 1.93
C VAL A 147 -0.36 -3.81 1.38
N VAL A 148 -1.37 -3.81 2.25
CA VAL A 148 -2.75 -3.46 1.87
C VAL A 148 -2.97 -1.99 2.18
N SER A 149 -3.38 -1.22 1.17
CA SER A 149 -3.74 0.18 1.32
C SER A 149 -5.24 0.33 1.59
N LYS A 150 -6.07 -0.33 0.78
CA LYS A 150 -7.53 -0.25 0.89
C LYS A 150 -8.22 -1.55 0.49
N LEU A 151 -9.36 -1.82 1.12
CA LEU A 151 -10.28 -2.88 0.72
C LEU A 151 -11.68 -2.31 0.57
N VAL A 152 -12.40 -2.75 -0.45
CA VAL A 152 -13.82 -2.47 -0.63
C VAL A 152 -14.60 -3.76 -0.46
N PHE A 153 -15.59 -3.73 0.43
CA PHE A 153 -16.45 -4.87 0.72
C PHE A 153 -17.72 -4.84 -0.15
N THR A 154 -18.42 -5.96 -0.25
CA THR A 154 -19.65 -6.07 -1.06
C THR A 154 -20.78 -5.17 -0.58
N ASP A 155 -20.82 -4.85 0.72
CA ASP A 155 -21.73 -3.87 1.33
C ASP A 155 -21.35 -2.40 1.04
N ASN A 156 -20.32 -2.17 0.22
CA ASN A 156 -19.72 -0.87 -0.11
C ASN A 156 -19.01 -0.16 1.05
N SER A 157 -18.80 -0.83 2.19
CA SER A 157 -17.89 -0.30 3.21
C SER A 157 -16.44 -0.36 2.71
N ILE A 158 -15.63 0.59 3.16
CA ILE A 158 -14.23 0.74 2.76
C ILE A 158 -13.36 0.65 4.01
N GLY A 159 -12.42 -0.29 4.01
CA GLY A 159 -11.33 -0.34 4.99
C GLY A 159 -10.11 0.36 4.43
N GLN A 160 -9.53 1.31 5.17
CA GLN A 160 -8.24 1.92 4.86
C GLN A 160 -7.23 1.45 5.89
N TYR A 161 -6.04 1.10 5.43
CA TYR A 161 -4.99 0.51 6.25
C TYR A 161 -3.69 1.26 6.01
N ALA A 162 -2.90 1.44 7.08
CA ALA A 162 -1.60 2.08 6.98
C ALA A 162 -0.59 1.05 6.44
N PRO A 163 0.18 1.38 5.39
CA PRO A 163 1.27 0.54 4.89
C PRO A 163 2.44 0.44 5.87
#